data_AF-A0A0T2ZJA8-F1
#
_entry.id   AF-A0A0T2ZJA8-F1
#
_cell.length_a   1.000
_cell.length_b   1.000
_cell.length_c   1.000
_cell.angle_alpha   90.00
_cell.angle_beta   90.00
_cell.angle_gamma   90.00
#
_symmetry.space_group_name_H-M   'P 1'
#
loop_
_entity.id
_entity.type
_entity.pdbx_description
1 polymer ?
#
loop_
_entity_poly.entity_id
_entity_poly.type
_entity_poly.pdbx_seq_one_letter_code
_entity_poly.pdbx_strand_id
1 'polypeptide(L)'
;MNQSSFAFDSPGPAQSVSAEPTRPSPLSSLEKIAQRLERHPDFRVLRRLVPVTDFGPLPVASGQTIPTCRRVLVLDTETTGLSHPADKIIELAMLLVQVDMATGLPFGPVELFEGFEDPGMPIPAVAREVTGISDDMVQGHRLDDAQVESMVLRADLIVAHNAGFDRPFVETRFPCFAAKAWACSFADIDWKAAGAGSSKLSALAQDQGWFFDAHRAQVDCHALLQVLSKKVAGSATTGFSQLITAASLPRFKLRATGSPFESKDQLKSRGYRWDADTKVWFCTVPDAQHLDAELEWLKAQVYGRRSARVDIEALDSRVRYSARSGEVSQRGL
;
A
#
# COMPACT_ATOMS: atom_id res chain seq x y z
N MET A 1 -15.29 -75.01 51.44
CA MET A 1 -14.32 -74.05 51.99
C MET A 1 -12.95 -74.45 51.49
N ASN A 2 -12.43 -73.75 50.50
CA ASN A 2 -11.01 -73.70 50.18
C ASN A 2 -10.79 -72.33 49.52
N GLN A 3 -10.12 -71.44 50.25
CA GLN A 3 -9.79 -70.08 49.82
C GLN A 3 -8.62 -70.16 48.83
N SER A 4 -8.82 -69.71 47.60
CA SER A 4 -7.73 -69.45 46.65
C SER A 4 -7.18 -68.06 46.90
N SER A 5 -6.00 -67.99 47.51
CA SER A 5 -5.20 -66.77 47.68
C SER A 5 -4.63 -66.33 46.33
N PHE A 6 -5.08 -65.18 45.82
CA PHE A 6 -4.43 -64.51 44.70
C PHE A 6 -3.23 -63.71 45.25
N ALA A 7 -2.01 -64.10 44.87
CA ALA A 7 -0.82 -63.30 45.08
C ALA A 7 -0.74 -62.24 43.98
N PHE A 8 -0.66 -60.97 44.37
CA PHE A 8 -0.34 -59.86 43.46
C PHE A 8 1.18 -59.74 43.39
N ASP A 9 1.75 -59.91 42.19
CA ASP A 9 3.14 -59.53 41.93
C ASP A 9 3.28 -58.01 41.87
N SER A 10 4.31 -57.49 42.56
CA SER A 10 4.68 -56.07 42.53
C SER A 10 5.17 -55.66 41.13
N PRO A 11 4.86 -54.43 40.66
CA PRO A 11 5.30 -53.98 39.36
C PRO A 11 6.83 -53.84 39.34
N GLY A 12 7.48 -54.47 38.36
CA GLY A 12 8.91 -54.31 38.09
C GLY A 12 9.26 -52.86 37.71
N PRO A 13 10.53 -52.44 37.88
CA PRO A 13 10.94 -51.07 37.62
C PRO A 13 10.70 -50.72 36.15
N ALA A 14 10.06 -49.57 35.92
CA ALA A 14 9.81 -49.04 34.59
C ALA A 14 11.14 -48.88 33.83
N GLN A 15 11.28 -49.61 32.72
CA GLN A 15 12.38 -49.42 31.79
C GLN A 15 12.27 -47.99 31.23
N SER A 16 13.31 -47.20 31.44
CA SER A 16 13.44 -45.87 30.85
C SER A 16 13.54 -46.04 29.33
N VAL A 17 12.46 -45.72 28.62
CA VAL A 17 12.48 -45.62 27.17
C VAL A 17 13.39 -44.44 26.82
N SER A 18 14.60 -44.74 26.37
CA SER A 18 15.53 -43.75 25.82
C SER A 18 14.83 -43.05 24.65
N ALA A 19 14.55 -41.76 24.80
CA ALA A 19 13.97 -40.94 23.74
C ALA A 19 14.91 -40.96 22.53
N GLU A 20 14.47 -41.57 21.43
CA GLU A 20 15.13 -41.42 20.14
C GLU A 20 15.18 -39.92 19.78
N PRO A 21 16.28 -39.43 19.18
CA PRO A 21 16.36 -38.05 18.73
C PRO A 21 15.26 -37.78 17.71
N THR A 22 14.36 -36.85 18.04
CA THR A 22 13.25 -36.43 17.19
C THR A 22 13.78 -35.94 15.84
N ARG A 23 13.44 -36.65 14.76
CA ARG A 23 13.79 -36.26 13.39
C ARG A 23 13.17 -34.88 13.10
N PRO A 24 13.93 -33.88 12.64
CA PRO A 24 13.38 -32.58 12.27
C PRO A 24 12.31 -32.75 11.19
N SER A 25 11.19 -32.03 11.33
CA SER A 25 10.12 -32.03 10.32
C SER A 25 10.68 -31.63 8.94
N PRO A 26 10.09 -32.09 7.82
CA PRO A 26 10.58 -31.77 6.47
C PRO A 26 10.75 -30.26 6.23
N LEU A 27 9.81 -29.46 6.74
CA LEU A 27 9.86 -27.99 6.67
C LEU A 27 11.04 -27.39 7.45
N SER A 28 11.34 -27.92 8.64
CA SER A 28 12.50 -27.45 9.42
C SER A 28 13.84 -27.80 8.77
N SER A 29 13.88 -28.86 7.96
CA SER A 29 15.04 -29.22 7.14
C SER A 29 15.20 -28.28 5.94
N LEU A 30 14.10 -27.91 5.28
CA LEU A 30 14.11 -26.93 4.18
C LEU A 30 14.52 -25.53 4.65
N GLU A 31 14.05 -25.07 5.81
CA GLU A 31 14.42 -23.75 6.34
C GLU A 31 15.92 -23.67 6.67
N LYS A 32 16.52 -24.74 7.19
CA LYS A 32 17.98 -24.80 7.40
C LYS A 32 18.77 -24.66 6.09
N ILE A 33 18.26 -25.26 5.01
CA ILE A 33 18.86 -25.13 3.67
C ILE A 33 18.68 -23.70 3.15
N ALA A 34 17.50 -23.12 3.28
CA ALA A 34 17.21 -21.74 2.91
C ALA A 34 18.16 -20.75 3.62
N GLN A 35 18.34 -20.89 4.94
CA GLN A 35 19.28 -20.07 5.73
C GLN A 35 20.74 -20.27 5.31
N ARG A 36 21.12 -21.46 4.83
CA ARG A 36 22.47 -21.72 4.33
C ARG A 36 22.69 -21.01 2.99
N LEU A 37 21.71 -21.07 2.09
CA LEU A 37 21.75 -20.38 0.79
C LEU A 37 21.77 -18.87 0.98
N GLU A 38 20.95 -18.33 1.89
CA GLU A 38 20.85 -16.90 2.17
C GLU A 38 22.16 -16.27 2.68
N ARG A 39 23.05 -17.06 3.30
CA ARG A 39 24.39 -16.59 3.73
C ARG A 39 25.41 -16.58 2.59
N HIS A 40 25.10 -17.18 1.45
CA HIS A 40 26.03 -17.28 0.33
C HIS A 40 25.81 -16.12 -0.65
N PRO A 41 26.86 -15.41 -1.08
CA PRO A 41 26.73 -14.18 -1.87
C PRO A 41 26.05 -14.37 -3.24
N ASP A 42 26.16 -15.57 -3.83
CA ASP A 42 25.59 -15.87 -5.15
C ASP A 42 24.11 -16.26 -5.14
N PHE A 43 23.47 -16.33 -3.96
CA PHE A 43 22.06 -16.72 -3.85
C PHE A 43 21.23 -15.59 -3.24
N ARG A 44 20.05 -15.38 -3.83
CA ARG A 44 18.98 -14.58 -3.25
C ARG A 44 17.80 -15.49 -2.96
N VAL A 45 17.50 -15.70 -1.69
CA VAL A 45 16.41 -16.57 -1.24
C VAL A 45 15.18 -15.69 -0.98
N LEU A 46 14.09 -15.97 -1.69
CA LEU A 46 12.80 -15.33 -1.44
C LEU A 46 11.90 -16.26 -0.63
N ARG A 47 11.11 -15.70 0.28
CA ARG A 47 10.14 -16.43 1.10
C ARG A 47 8.73 -16.08 0.71
N ARG A 48 7.82 -17.06 0.79
CA ARG A 48 6.40 -16.78 0.58
C ARG A 48 5.96 -15.79 1.66
N LEU A 49 5.31 -14.71 1.24
CA LEU A 49 4.78 -13.73 2.15
C LEU A 49 3.68 -14.38 3.01
N VAL A 50 3.79 -14.21 4.33
CA VAL A 50 2.79 -14.69 5.28
C VAL A 50 2.10 -13.45 5.88
N PRO A 51 0.76 -13.41 5.89
CA PRO A 51 0.02 -12.36 6.57
C PRO A 51 0.48 -12.16 8.01
N VAL A 52 0.78 -10.91 8.37
CA VAL A 52 1.03 -10.52 9.77
C VAL A 52 -0.29 -10.01 10.34
N THR A 53 -0.80 -10.71 11.36
CA THR A 53 -2.07 -10.38 12.02
C THR A 53 -1.88 -9.64 13.35
N ASP A 54 -0.66 -9.60 13.87
CA ASP A 54 -0.29 -8.88 15.08
C ASP A 54 1.21 -8.54 15.02
N PHE A 55 1.55 -7.27 15.22
CA PHE A 55 2.94 -6.77 15.26
C PHE A 55 3.53 -6.74 16.68
N GLY A 56 2.78 -7.23 17.67
CA GLY A 56 3.19 -7.27 19.07
C GLY A 56 3.05 -5.91 19.76
N PRO A 57 3.55 -5.78 21.00
CA PRO A 57 3.39 -4.55 21.76
C PRO A 57 4.12 -3.37 21.09
N LEU A 58 3.67 -2.15 21.42
CA LEU A 58 4.34 -0.92 21.01
C LEU A 58 5.85 -1.00 21.32
N PRO A 59 6.73 -0.65 20.36
CA PRO A 59 8.16 -0.50 20.64
C PRO A 59 8.37 0.60 21.68
N VAL A 60 8.59 0.23 22.95
CA VAL A 60 8.74 1.20 24.03
C VAL A 60 10.10 1.89 23.89
N ALA A 61 10.12 3.13 23.39
CA ALA A 61 11.26 4.02 23.61
C ALA A 61 11.24 4.45 25.08
N SER A 62 12.31 4.14 25.81
CA SER A 62 12.46 4.44 27.23
C SER A 62 12.18 5.92 27.52
N GLY A 63 11.04 6.24 28.16
CA GLY A 63 10.80 7.55 28.78
C GLY A 63 9.67 8.43 28.22
N GLN A 64 8.87 8.00 27.25
CA GLN A 64 7.68 8.76 26.83
C GLN A 64 6.41 8.33 27.59
N THR A 65 5.68 9.31 28.13
CA THR A 65 4.49 9.09 28.97
C THR A 65 3.19 8.94 28.19
N ILE A 66 3.16 9.24 26.88
CA ILE A 66 2.03 8.94 25.98
C ILE A 66 2.59 8.64 24.58
N PRO A 67 2.41 7.43 24.04
CA PRO A 67 2.83 7.14 22.68
C PRO A 67 1.94 7.84 21.66
N THR A 68 2.55 8.66 20.80
CA THR A 68 1.85 9.27 19.66
C THR A 68 1.75 8.23 18.55
N CYS A 69 0.53 7.82 18.19
CA CYS A 69 0.31 6.86 17.12
C CYS A 69 -0.67 7.38 16.07
N ARG A 70 -0.64 6.77 14.89
CA ARG A 70 -1.63 6.94 13.82
C ARG A 70 -2.24 5.60 13.47
N ARG A 71 -3.55 5.59 13.22
CA ARG A 71 -4.25 4.45 12.62
C ARG A 71 -4.18 4.58 11.11
N VAL A 72 -3.48 3.65 10.46
CA VAL A 72 -3.32 3.59 9.01
C VAL A 72 -4.20 2.46 8.48
N LEU A 73 -5.07 2.80 7.53
CA LEU A 73 -5.89 1.84 6.78
C LEU A 73 -5.20 1.58 5.44
N VAL A 74 -4.62 0.41 5.29
CA VAL A 74 -4.10 -0.07 4.00
C VAL A 74 -5.26 -0.72 3.25
N LEU A 75 -5.49 -0.37 1.99
CA LEU A 75 -6.53 -1.00 1.18
C LEU A 75 -6.05 -1.30 -0.23
N ASP A 76 -6.78 -2.20 -0.87
CA ASP A 76 -6.64 -2.59 -2.26
C ASP A 76 -8.02 -3.02 -2.81
N THR A 77 -8.23 -2.82 -4.10
CA THR A 77 -9.47 -3.18 -4.78
C THR A 77 -9.20 -3.99 -6.04
N GLU A 78 -9.99 -5.03 -6.24
CA GLU A 78 -10.15 -5.65 -7.55
C GLU A 78 -11.41 -5.13 -8.21
N THR A 79 -11.36 -4.87 -9.51
CA THR A 79 -12.45 -4.22 -10.26
C THR A 79 -12.74 -4.93 -11.58
N THR A 80 -13.89 -4.62 -12.18
CA THR A 80 -14.24 -5.11 -13.52
C THR A 80 -13.38 -4.52 -14.64
N GLY A 81 -12.63 -3.46 -14.36
CA GLY A 81 -11.83 -2.73 -15.35
C GLY A 81 -11.19 -1.46 -14.76
N LEU A 82 -10.61 -0.61 -15.63
CA LEU A 82 -9.74 0.49 -15.21
C LEU A 82 -10.43 1.84 -15.03
N SER A 83 -11.70 1.94 -15.39
CA SER A 83 -12.44 3.20 -15.52
C SER A 83 -13.47 3.34 -14.40
N HIS A 84 -13.15 4.03 -13.30
CA HIS A 84 -14.07 4.19 -12.17
C HIS A 84 -15.49 4.71 -12.51
N PRO A 85 -15.74 5.51 -13.58
CA PRO A 85 -17.10 5.88 -13.96
C PRO A 85 -17.92 4.73 -14.54
N ALA A 86 -17.28 3.73 -15.15
CA ALA A 86 -17.93 2.64 -15.88
C ALA A 86 -17.81 1.28 -15.17
N ASP A 87 -16.69 1.04 -14.50
CA ASP A 87 -16.33 -0.20 -13.85
C ASP A 87 -16.79 -0.26 -12.39
N LYS A 88 -16.82 -1.46 -11.82
CA LYS A 88 -17.29 -1.74 -10.47
C LYS A 88 -16.22 -2.46 -9.64
N ILE A 89 -16.26 -2.24 -8.33
CA ILE A 89 -15.50 -3.04 -7.36
C ILE A 89 -16.09 -4.46 -7.37
N ILE A 90 -15.23 -5.47 -7.36
CA ILE A 90 -15.60 -6.89 -7.22
C ILE A 90 -14.98 -7.52 -5.98
N GLU A 91 -13.88 -6.98 -5.46
CA GLU A 91 -13.28 -7.35 -4.18
C GLU A 91 -12.72 -6.10 -3.51
N LEU A 92 -12.89 -6.00 -2.18
CA LEU A 92 -12.27 -4.97 -1.35
C LEU A 92 -11.61 -5.64 -0.15
N ALA A 93 -10.35 -5.32 0.09
CA ALA A 93 -9.67 -5.65 1.34
C ALA A 93 -9.16 -4.40 2.03
N MET A 94 -9.19 -4.42 3.36
CA MET A 94 -8.66 -3.35 4.20
C MET A 94 -7.97 -3.90 5.44
N LEU A 95 -6.81 -3.35 5.77
CA LEU A 95 -6.07 -3.64 6.99
C LEU A 95 -5.93 -2.35 7.80
N LEU A 96 -6.49 -2.32 9.00
CA LEU A 96 -6.30 -1.22 9.94
C LEU A 96 -5.20 -1.59 10.94
N VAL A 97 -4.15 -0.77 10.98
CA VAL A 97 -2.97 -0.99 11.83
C VAL A 97 -2.60 0.29 12.58
N GLN A 98 -2.05 0.15 13.78
CA GLN A 98 -1.47 1.27 14.53
C GLN A 98 0.00 1.42 14.17
N VAL A 99 0.43 2.64 13.87
CA VAL A 99 1.82 3.00 13.56
C VAL A 99 2.32 3.96 14.60
N ASP A 100 3.46 3.65 15.21
CA ASP A 100 4.17 4.55 16.10
C ASP A 100 4.79 5.71 15.32
N MET A 101 4.52 6.94 15.74
CA MET A 101 5.02 8.13 15.04
C MET A 101 6.52 8.35 15.24
N ALA A 102 7.11 7.82 16.32
CA ALA A 102 8.54 8.00 16.60
C ALA A 102 9.40 7.06 15.73
N THR A 103 9.01 5.79 15.62
CA THR A 103 9.78 4.77 14.89
C THR A 103 9.27 4.52 13.47
N GLY A 104 8.00 4.85 13.18
CA GLY A 104 7.33 4.47 11.95
C GLY A 104 7.01 2.98 11.84
N LEU A 105 7.11 2.23 12.93
CA LEU A 105 6.84 0.79 12.95
C LEU A 105 5.37 0.54 13.33
N PRO A 106 4.71 -0.44 12.68
CA PRO A 106 3.41 -0.90 13.13
C PRO A 106 3.53 -1.65 14.47
N PHE A 107 2.45 -1.65 15.23
CA PHE A 107 2.30 -2.42 16.47
C PHE A 107 0.84 -2.83 16.69
N GLY A 108 0.64 -3.80 17.56
CA GLY A 108 -0.66 -4.33 17.95
C GLY A 108 -1.33 -5.19 16.88
N PRO A 109 -2.59 -5.58 17.12
CA PRO A 109 -3.36 -6.39 16.18
C PRO A 109 -3.64 -5.63 14.88
N VAL A 110 -3.63 -6.37 13.77
CA VAL A 110 -4.08 -5.90 12.47
C VAL A 110 -5.54 -6.31 12.31
N GLU A 111 -6.43 -5.33 12.20
CA GLU A 111 -7.84 -5.60 11.93
C GLU A 111 -8.06 -5.72 10.42
N LEU A 112 -8.71 -6.80 10.00
CA LEU A 112 -8.95 -7.13 8.60
C LEU A 112 -10.44 -7.00 8.25
N PHE A 113 -10.70 -6.40 7.11
CA PHE A 113 -11.93 -6.57 6.33
C PHE A 113 -11.56 -7.13 4.95
N GLU A 114 -12.36 -8.08 4.48
CA GLU A 114 -12.31 -8.62 3.12
C GLU A 114 -13.73 -8.98 2.70
N GLY A 115 -14.08 -8.68 1.46
CA GLY A 115 -15.35 -9.10 0.91
C GLY A 115 -15.42 -8.97 -0.60
N PHE A 116 -16.30 -9.79 -1.20
CA PHE A 116 -16.70 -9.66 -2.59
C PHE A 116 -17.91 -8.72 -2.74
N GLU A 117 -18.05 -8.14 -3.93
CA GLU A 117 -19.24 -7.42 -4.35
C GLU A 117 -19.71 -7.94 -5.71
N ASP A 118 -20.99 -8.31 -5.83
CA ASP A 118 -21.60 -8.60 -7.12
C ASP A 118 -21.68 -7.29 -7.94
N PRO A 119 -20.98 -7.19 -9.09
CA PRO A 119 -20.97 -5.97 -9.88
C PRO A 119 -22.28 -5.78 -10.68
N GLY A 120 -23.21 -6.75 -10.66
CA GLY A 120 -24.45 -6.73 -11.44
C GLY A 120 -24.24 -6.88 -12.94
N MET A 121 -23.06 -7.33 -13.35
CA MET A 121 -22.65 -7.55 -14.74
C MET A 121 -21.66 -8.72 -14.83
N PRO A 122 -21.51 -9.37 -16.00
CA PRO A 122 -20.47 -10.37 -16.18
C PRO A 122 -19.07 -9.77 -15.98
N ILE A 123 -18.21 -10.44 -15.22
CA ILE A 123 -16.81 -10.05 -15.03
C ILE A 123 -16.08 -10.16 -16.37
N PRO A 124 -15.53 -9.05 -16.91
CA PRO A 124 -14.80 -9.07 -18.17
C PRO A 124 -13.63 -10.05 -18.15
N ALA A 125 -13.36 -10.71 -19.29
CA ALA A 125 -12.33 -11.75 -19.37
C ALA A 125 -10.93 -11.25 -18.94
N VAL A 126 -10.59 -10.01 -19.29
CA VAL A 126 -9.31 -9.39 -18.90
C VAL A 126 -9.23 -9.20 -17.38
N ALA A 127 -10.31 -8.80 -16.72
CA ALA A 127 -10.33 -8.69 -15.27
C ALA A 127 -10.18 -10.07 -14.63
N ARG A 128 -10.93 -11.08 -15.10
CA ARG A 128 -10.83 -12.47 -14.61
C ARG A 128 -9.43 -13.06 -14.78
N GLU A 129 -8.75 -12.77 -15.89
CA GLU A 129 -7.37 -13.25 -16.13
C GLU A 129 -6.38 -12.65 -15.13
N VAL A 130 -6.57 -11.38 -14.76
CA VAL A 130 -5.71 -10.67 -13.82
C VAL A 130 -6.00 -11.11 -12.37
N THR A 131 -7.27 -11.10 -11.97
CA THR A 131 -7.67 -11.23 -10.56
C THR A 131 -8.01 -12.67 -10.16
N GLY A 132 -8.29 -13.53 -11.14
CA GLY A 132 -8.81 -14.88 -10.91
C GLY A 132 -10.26 -14.92 -10.40
N ILE A 133 -10.94 -13.78 -10.27
CA ILE A 133 -12.30 -13.70 -9.74
C ILE A 133 -13.32 -14.03 -10.84
N SER A 134 -14.18 -15.02 -10.59
CA SER A 134 -15.25 -15.44 -11.51
C SER A 134 -16.61 -14.86 -11.12
N ASP A 135 -17.57 -14.92 -12.05
CA ASP A 135 -18.96 -14.51 -11.78
C ASP A 135 -19.54 -15.28 -10.58
N ASP A 136 -19.27 -16.59 -10.50
CA ASP A 136 -19.75 -17.46 -9.41
C ASP A 136 -19.20 -17.05 -8.03
N MET A 137 -18.00 -16.46 -7.98
CA MET A 137 -17.39 -16.00 -6.71
C MET A 137 -18.05 -14.76 -6.15
N VAL A 138 -18.59 -13.90 -7.01
CA VAL A 138 -19.18 -12.62 -6.61
C VAL A 138 -20.70 -12.64 -6.56
N GLN A 139 -21.34 -13.64 -7.19
CA GLN A 139 -22.78 -13.70 -7.34
C GLN A 139 -23.53 -13.57 -6.00
N GLY A 140 -24.36 -12.53 -5.89
CA GLY A 140 -25.17 -12.25 -4.70
C GLY A 140 -24.39 -11.73 -3.49
N HIS A 141 -23.07 -11.55 -3.58
CA HIS A 141 -22.29 -10.93 -2.52
C HIS A 141 -22.48 -9.41 -2.50
N ARG A 142 -22.43 -8.85 -1.29
CA ARG A 142 -22.44 -7.40 -1.05
C ARG A 142 -21.47 -7.10 0.08
N LEU A 143 -20.70 -6.04 -0.07
CA LEU A 143 -19.83 -5.54 0.99
C LEU A 143 -20.68 -5.05 2.18
N ASP A 144 -20.22 -5.35 3.40
CA ASP A 144 -20.83 -4.83 4.62
C ASP A 144 -20.54 -3.33 4.76
N ASP A 145 -21.49 -2.50 4.33
CA ASP A 145 -21.39 -1.04 4.34
C ASP A 145 -21.06 -0.50 5.74
N ALA A 146 -21.63 -1.09 6.80
CA ALA A 146 -21.46 -0.62 8.17
C ALA A 146 -20.08 -0.97 8.72
N GLN A 147 -19.57 -2.16 8.41
CA GLN A 147 -18.23 -2.57 8.80
C GLN A 147 -17.17 -1.72 8.08
N VAL A 148 -17.36 -1.48 6.77
CA VAL A 148 -16.45 -0.65 5.98
C VAL A 148 -16.40 0.77 6.55
N GLU A 149 -17.56 1.39 6.75
CA GLU A 149 -17.64 2.75 7.30
C GLU A 149 -17.01 2.84 8.69
N SER A 150 -17.27 1.87 9.57
CA SER A 150 -16.68 1.82 10.92
C SER A 150 -15.15 1.76 10.90
N MET A 151 -14.54 0.96 10.02
CA MET A 151 -13.08 0.91 9.87
C MET A 151 -12.52 2.22 9.33
N VAL A 152 -13.13 2.76 8.26
CA VAL A 152 -12.71 4.02 7.64
C VAL A 152 -12.77 5.16 8.64
N LEU A 153 -13.87 5.29 9.40
CA LEU A 153 -14.05 6.36 10.38
C LEU A 153 -12.96 6.38 11.46
N ARG A 154 -12.44 5.21 11.87
CA ARG A 154 -11.33 5.11 12.83
C ARG A 154 -9.95 5.40 12.24
N ALA A 155 -9.79 5.32 10.92
CA ALA A 155 -8.51 5.58 10.25
C ALA A 155 -8.16 7.08 10.26
N ASP A 156 -6.90 7.37 10.54
CA ASP A 156 -6.31 8.71 10.42
C ASP A 156 -5.75 8.96 9.00
N LEU A 157 -5.24 7.91 8.36
CA LEU A 157 -4.65 7.92 7.02
C LEU A 157 -5.04 6.66 6.26
N ILE A 158 -5.40 6.83 4.98
CA ILE A 158 -5.64 5.73 4.05
C ILE A 158 -4.45 5.59 3.10
N VAL A 159 -4.02 4.36 2.84
CA VAL A 159 -2.88 4.05 2.00
C VAL A 159 -3.26 2.96 1.00
N ALA A 160 -2.94 3.19 -0.27
CA ALA A 160 -3.02 2.19 -1.32
C ALA A 160 -1.76 2.24 -2.20
N HIS A 161 -1.45 1.13 -2.89
CA HIS A 161 -0.36 1.09 -3.86
C HIS A 161 -0.90 1.51 -5.22
N ASN A 162 -0.58 2.75 -5.64
CA ASN A 162 -1.24 3.44 -6.76
C ASN A 162 -2.65 3.95 -6.41
N ALA A 163 -2.79 4.64 -5.28
CA ALA A 163 -4.06 5.17 -4.77
C ALA A 163 -4.89 6.01 -5.77
N GLY A 164 -4.30 6.53 -6.84
CA GLY A 164 -5.06 7.19 -7.92
C GLY A 164 -6.01 6.24 -8.68
N PHE A 165 -5.81 4.93 -8.52
CA PHE A 165 -6.70 3.89 -9.01
C PHE A 165 -7.82 3.60 -8.02
N ASP A 166 -7.50 3.15 -6.81
CA ASP A 166 -8.48 2.68 -5.82
C ASP A 166 -9.38 3.79 -5.29
N ARG A 167 -8.80 4.97 -5.02
CA ARG A 167 -9.49 6.06 -4.33
C ARG A 167 -10.77 6.50 -5.06
N PRO A 168 -10.77 6.75 -6.38
CA PRO A 168 -12.00 7.05 -7.11
C PRO A 168 -13.09 5.97 -7.01
N PHE A 169 -12.73 4.68 -7.02
CA PHE A 169 -13.70 3.59 -6.87
C PHE A 169 -14.33 3.60 -5.48
N VAL A 170 -13.51 3.62 -4.42
CA VAL A 170 -14.04 3.56 -3.05
C VAL A 170 -14.75 4.84 -2.63
N GLU A 171 -14.32 6.04 -3.09
CA GLU A 171 -15.07 7.28 -2.82
C GLU A 171 -16.46 7.28 -3.49
N THR A 172 -16.56 6.66 -4.67
CA THR A 172 -17.85 6.52 -5.38
C THR A 172 -18.77 5.53 -4.67
N ARG A 173 -18.25 4.39 -4.20
CA ARG A 173 -19.03 3.33 -3.54
C ARG A 173 -19.34 3.65 -2.07
N PHE A 174 -18.44 4.36 -1.39
CA PHE A 174 -18.46 4.65 0.04
C PHE A 174 -18.04 6.11 0.28
N PRO A 175 -18.99 7.05 0.41
CA PRO A 175 -18.68 8.47 0.54
C PRO A 175 -17.80 8.85 1.75
N CYS A 176 -17.74 8.00 2.78
CA CYS A 176 -16.93 8.24 3.98
C CYS A 176 -15.41 8.33 3.69
N PHE A 177 -14.92 7.72 2.60
CA PHE A 177 -13.52 7.83 2.16
C PHE A 177 -13.14 9.25 1.73
N ALA A 178 -14.10 10.05 1.27
CA ALA A 178 -13.86 11.39 0.75
C ALA A 178 -13.37 12.38 1.83
N ALA A 179 -13.69 12.10 3.09
CA ALA A 179 -13.32 12.92 4.24
C ALA A 179 -11.94 12.57 4.83
N LYS A 180 -11.25 11.57 4.29
CA LYS A 180 -10.00 11.02 4.86
C LYS A 180 -8.76 11.58 4.18
N ALA A 181 -7.66 11.60 4.92
CA ALA A 181 -6.35 11.82 4.36
C ALA A 181 -5.89 10.55 3.63
N TRP A 182 -5.25 10.72 2.48
CA TRP A 182 -4.72 9.62 1.68
C TRP A 182 -3.23 9.77 1.43
N ALA A 183 -2.51 8.67 1.28
CA ALA A 183 -1.17 8.61 0.72
C ALA A 183 -1.05 7.47 -0.29
N CYS A 184 -0.13 7.60 -1.23
CA CYS A 184 0.09 6.62 -2.28
C CYS A 184 1.50 6.05 -2.14
N SER A 185 1.62 4.77 -1.80
CA SER A 185 2.95 4.16 -1.66
C SER A 185 3.74 4.17 -2.97
N PHE A 186 3.07 4.19 -4.12
CA PHE A 186 3.71 4.29 -5.43
C PHE A 186 4.24 5.69 -5.76
N ALA A 187 3.51 6.75 -5.37
CA ALA A 187 3.76 8.12 -5.83
C ALA A 187 4.35 9.06 -4.76
N ASP A 188 4.24 8.70 -3.48
CA ASP A 188 4.73 9.49 -2.34
C ASP A 188 6.05 8.97 -1.77
N ILE A 189 6.57 7.85 -2.27
CA ILE A 189 7.91 7.34 -1.96
C ILE A 189 8.73 7.31 -3.25
N ASP A 190 9.89 7.97 -3.25
CA ASP A 190 10.82 7.91 -4.37
C ASP A 190 11.64 6.61 -4.32
N TRP A 191 11.00 5.52 -4.71
CA TRP A 191 11.63 4.19 -4.75
C TRP A 191 12.86 4.15 -5.65
N LYS A 192 12.88 4.96 -6.72
CA LYS A 192 14.02 5.03 -7.63
C LYS A 192 15.22 5.69 -6.95
N ALA A 193 15.01 6.80 -6.24
CA ALA A 193 16.06 7.42 -5.42
C ALA A 193 16.52 6.50 -4.28
N ALA A 194 15.63 5.66 -3.76
CA ALA A 194 15.96 4.60 -2.81
C ALA A 194 16.71 3.40 -3.44
N GLY A 195 16.94 3.41 -4.76
CA GLY A 195 17.69 2.37 -5.47
C GLY A 195 16.88 1.16 -5.95
N ALA A 196 15.55 1.19 -5.84
CA ALA A 196 14.69 0.13 -6.36
C ALA A 196 14.68 0.14 -7.90
N GLY A 197 14.75 -1.04 -8.51
CA GLY A 197 14.67 -1.19 -9.97
C GLY A 197 13.27 -0.98 -10.54
N SER A 198 12.23 -1.06 -9.70
CA SER A 198 10.83 -0.91 -10.07
C SER A 198 10.01 -0.50 -8.85
N SER A 199 8.98 0.31 -9.07
CA SER A 199 8.02 0.70 -8.03
C SER A 199 6.82 -0.24 -7.94
N LYS A 200 6.74 -1.32 -8.74
CA LYS A 200 5.65 -2.31 -8.63
C LYS A 200 5.73 -3.03 -7.28
N LEU A 201 4.59 -3.23 -6.62
CA LEU A 201 4.52 -3.87 -5.29
C LEU A 201 5.26 -5.22 -5.23
N SER A 202 5.07 -6.07 -6.24
CA SER A 202 5.77 -7.37 -6.32
C SER A 202 7.29 -7.23 -6.38
N ALA A 203 7.82 -6.23 -7.11
CA ALA A 203 9.25 -5.96 -7.15
C ALA A 203 9.76 -5.42 -5.81
N LEU A 204 9.01 -4.51 -5.17
CA LEU A 204 9.35 -3.98 -3.85
C LEU A 204 9.37 -5.09 -2.78
N ALA A 205 8.40 -6.00 -2.80
CA ALA A 205 8.36 -7.15 -1.90
C ALA A 205 9.53 -8.11 -2.17
N GLN A 206 9.86 -8.37 -3.44
CA GLN A 206 11.02 -9.17 -3.81
C GLN A 206 12.32 -8.55 -3.29
N ASP A 207 12.49 -7.23 -3.41
CA ASP A 207 13.62 -6.45 -2.87
C ASP A 207 13.75 -6.56 -1.35
N GLN A 208 12.67 -6.90 -0.66
CA GLN A 208 12.64 -7.16 0.77
C GLN A 208 12.64 -8.66 1.14
N GLY A 209 12.81 -9.54 0.14
CA GLY A 209 12.98 -10.99 0.36
C GLY A 209 11.69 -11.81 0.26
N TRP A 210 10.62 -11.27 -0.33
CA TRP A 210 9.33 -11.94 -0.42
C TRP A 210 8.80 -12.19 -1.83
N PHE A 211 7.97 -13.21 -1.97
CA PHE A 211 7.10 -13.41 -3.13
C PHE A 211 5.67 -13.71 -2.66
N PHE A 212 4.68 -13.37 -3.48
CA PHE A 212 3.26 -13.61 -3.24
C PHE A 212 2.53 -13.71 -4.58
N ASP A 213 1.32 -14.26 -4.54
CA ASP A 213 0.45 -14.33 -5.71
C ASP A 213 -0.39 -13.05 -5.73
N ALA A 214 -0.04 -12.13 -6.64
CA ALA A 214 -0.66 -10.80 -6.72
C ALA A 214 -2.09 -10.85 -7.27
N HIS A 215 -2.80 -9.74 -7.20
CA HIS A 215 -4.16 -9.56 -7.75
C HIS A 215 -5.25 -10.31 -6.97
N ARG A 216 -5.06 -10.38 -5.66
CA ARG A 216 -6.11 -10.64 -4.67
C ARG A 216 -5.97 -9.56 -3.62
N ALA A 217 -7.04 -8.81 -3.38
CA ALA A 217 -6.97 -7.56 -2.62
C ALA A 217 -6.36 -7.76 -1.22
N GLN A 218 -6.70 -8.85 -0.54
CA GLN A 218 -6.18 -9.17 0.79
C GLN A 218 -4.67 -9.43 0.77
N VAL A 219 -4.19 -10.19 -0.23
CA VAL A 219 -2.77 -10.54 -0.37
C VAL A 219 -1.95 -9.29 -0.65
N ASP A 220 -2.45 -8.43 -1.54
CA ASP A 220 -1.79 -7.18 -1.93
C ASP A 220 -1.76 -6.18 -0.76
N CYS A 221 -2.82 -6.11 0.05
CA CYS A 221 -2.83 -5.36 1.31
C CYS A 221 -1.74 -5.84 2.29
N HIS A 222 -1.62 -7.15 2.52
CA HIS A 222 -0.60 -7.70 3.42
C HIS A 222 0.82 -7.51 2.87
N ALA A 223 1.00 -7.60 1.55
CA ALA A 223 2.27 -7.31 0.89
C ALA A 223 2.66 -5.83 1.08
N LEU A 224 1.74 -4.91 0.82
CA LEU A 224 1.94 -3.49 1.00
C LEU A 224 2.24 -3.13 2.47
N LEU A 225 1.47 -3.68 3.41
CA LEU A 225 1.69 -3.52 4.84
C LEU A 225 3.12 -3.91 5.24
N GLN A 226 3.61 -5.06 4.79
CA GLN A 226 4.98 -5.50 5.11
C GLN A 226 6.04 -4.65 4.44
N VAL A 227 5.85 -4.28 3.17
CA VAL A 227 6.76 -3.39 2.42
C VAL A 227 6.93 -2.05 3.15
N LEU A 228 5.83 -1.47 3.64
CA LEU A 228 5.83 -0.19 4.35
C LEU A 228 6.36 -0.27 5.78
N SER A 229 6.35 -1.46 6.37
CA SER A 229 6.87 -1.72 7.72
C SER A 229 8.40 -1.76 7.77
N LYS A 230 9.08 -1.90 6.62
CA LYS A 230 10.54 -1.88 6.54
C LYS A 230 11.07 -0.46 6.30
N LYS A 231 12.32 -0.25 6.68
CA LYS A 231 13.09 0.93 6.30
C LYS A 231 13.24 0.98 4.79
N VAL A 232 13.00 2.14 4.20
CA VAL A 232 13.28 2.36 2.78
C VAL A 232 14.79 2.36 2.59
N ALA A 233 15.29 1.68 1.55
CA ALA A 233 16.72 1.58 1.29
C ALA A 233 17.36 2.97 1.17
N GLY A 234 18.53 3.17 1.79
CA GLY A 234 19.19 4.47 1.87
C GLY A 234 18.56 5.48 2.84
N SER A 235 17.47 5.12 3.54
CA SER A 235 16.80 5.96 4.54
C SER A 235 16.82 5.36 5.94
N ALA A 236 16.77 6.24 6.95
CA ALA A 236 16.57 5.84 8.34
C ALA A 236 15.09 5.54 8.68
N THR A 237 14.16 5.99 7.83
CA THR A 237 12.70 5.92 8.06
C THR A 237 12.05 4.75 7.35
N THR A 238 10.95 4.25 7.93
CA THR A 238 10.09 3.25 7.31
C THR A 238 9.24 3.84 6.18
N GLY A 239 8.69 2.98 5.33
CA GLY A 239 7.70 3.40 4.33
C GLY A 239 6.51 4.13 4.97
N PHE A 240 5.98 3.62 6.09
CA PHE A 240 4.91 4.32 6.82
C PHE A 240 5.30 5.71 7.30
N SER A 241 6.50 5.88 7.86
CA SER A 241 6.99 7.19 8.31
C SER A 241 7.07 8.20 7.15
N GLN A 242 7.52 7.74 5.97
CA GLN A 242 7.56 8.58 4.77
C GLN A 242 6.15 8.95 4.29
N LEU A 243 5.21 8.01 4.25
CA LEU A 243 3.83 8.29 3.82
C LEU A 243 3.07 9.20 4.78
N ILE A 244 3.25 9.03 6.09
CA ILE A 244 2.66 9.91 7.09
C ILE A 244 3.21 11.33 6.95
N THR A 245 4.52 11.47 6.74
CA THR A 245 5.14 12.77 6.46
C THR A 245 4.64 13.36 5.14
N ALA A 246 4.59 12.57 4.07
CA ALA A 246 4.10 13.03 2.78
C ALA A 246 2.63 13.47 2.86
N ALA A 247 1.81 12.87 3.72
CA ALA A 247 0.40 13.22 3.89
C ALA A 247 0.15 14.52 4.67
N SER A 248 1.16 15.03 5.40
CA SER A 248 1.07 16.31 6.09
C SER A 248 1.50 17.50 5.21
N LEU A 249 2.05 17.23 4.02
CA LEU A 249 2.54 18.25 3.09
C LEU A 249 1.61 18.38 1.88
N PRO A 250 1.30 19.60 1.42
CA PRO A 250 0.58 19.81 0.18
C PRO A 250 1.48 19.50 -1.03
N ARG A 251 0.87 19.09 -2.14
CA ARG A 251 1.51 19.00 -3.45
C ARG A 251 0.85 20.00 -4.40
N PHE A 252 1.52 20.37 -5.48
CA PHE A 252 0.97 21.33 -6.44
C PHE A 252 0.94 20.73 -7.84
N LYS A 253 -0.25 20.72 -8.46
CA LYS A 253 -0.40 20.44 -9.90
C LYS A 253 -0.33 21.76 -10.65
N LEU A 254 0.75 21.95 -11.39
CA LEU A 254 1.00 23.14 -12.19
C LEU A 254 0.62 22.85 -13.65
N ARG A 255 -0.28 23.67 -14.20
CA ARG A 255 -0.72 23.60 -15.60
C ARG A 255 -0.11 24.75 -16.39
N ALA A 256 0.66 24.43 -17.42
CA ALA A 256 1.23 25.39 -18.35
C ALA A 256 0.18 25.87 -19.37
N THR A 257 -0.85 26.56 -18.87
CA THR A 257 -1.99 27.04 -19.65
C THR A 257 -1.53 27.99 -20.77
N GLY A 258 -1.99 27.73 -22.00
CA GLY A 258 -1.60 28.52 -23.17
C GLY A 258 -0.12 28.43 -23.56
N SER A 259 0.61 27.38 -23.13
CA SER A 259 1.99 27.16 -23.54
C SER A 259 2.13 27.13 -25.08
N PRO A 260 3.14 27.77 -25.68
CA PRO A 260 3.33 27.75 -27.12
C PRO A 260 3.51 26.33 -27.67
N PHE A 261 3.00 26.02 -28.87
CA PHE A 261 3.10 24.67 -29.44
C PHE A 261 4.55 24.20 -29.56
N GLU A 262 5.45 25.10 -29.93
CA GLU A 262 6.90 24.89 -30.05
C GLU A 262 7.58 24.48 -28.73
N SER A 263 6.95 24.70 -27.58
CA SER A 263 7.50 24.36 -26.25
C SER A 263 7.24 22.91 -25.83
N LYS A 264 6.46 22.14 -26.60
CA LYS A 264 6.06 20.76 -26.29
C LYS A 264 7.23 19.85 -25.91
N ASP A 265 8.32 19.88 -26.68
CA ASP A 265 9.44 18.96 -26.44
C ASP A 265 10.24 19.34 -25.18
N GLN A 266 10.30 20.64 -24.86
CA GLN A 266 10.90 21.14 -23.62
C GLN A 266 10.05 20.75 -22.40
N LEU A 267 8.73 20.93 -22.48
CA LEU A 267 7.81 20.51 -21.42
C LEU A 267 7.88 19.00 -21.19
N LYS A 268 7.87 18.20 -22.27
CA LYS A 268 7.96 16.75 -22.19
C LYS A 268 9.28 16.28 -21.58
N SER A 269 10.42 16.86 -21.97
CA SER A 269 11.74 16.49 -21.42
C SER A 269 11.89 16.91 -19.95
N ARG A 270 11.21 17.98 -19.54
CA ARG A 270 11.10 18.44 -18.14
C ARG A 270 10.15 17.58 -17.29
N GLY A 271 9.41 16.64 -17.90
CA GLY A 271 8.54 15.70 -17.20
C GLY A 271 7.06 16.09 -17.16
N TYR A 272 6.64 17.11 -17.91
CA TYR A 272 5.22 17.43 -18.06
C TYR A 272 4.51 16.34 -18.86
N ARG A 273 3.24 16.13 -18.52
CA ARG A 273 2.32 15.24 -19.22
C ARG A 273 1.26 16.07 -19.93
N TRP A 274 0.83 15.58 -21.09
CA TRP A 274 -0.26 16.20 -21.84
C TRP A 274 -1.60 15.67 -21.32
N ASP A 275 -2.48 16.58 -20.93
CA ASP A 275 -3.89 16.31 -20.64
C ASP A 275 -4.69 16.57 -21.92
N ALA A 276 -5.25 15.51 -22.51
CA ALA A 276 -5.95 15.61 -23.79
C ALA A 276 -7.33 16.29 -23.68
N ASP A 277 -7.99 16.16 -22.52
CA ASP A 277 -9.34 16.67 -22.29
C ASP A 277 -9.30 18.20 -22.12
N THR A 278 -8.36 18.68 -21.31
CA THR A 278 -8.18 20.12 -21.07
C THR A 278 -7.16 20.76 -22.01
N LYS A 279 -6.50 19.96 -22.85
CA LYS A 279 -5.48 20.38 -23.83
C LYS A 279 -4.38 21.24 -23.20
N VAL A 280 -3.82 20.76 -22.09
CA VAL A 280 -2.79 21.48 -21.34
C VAL A 280 -1.67 20.55 -20.90
N TRP A 281 -0.45 21.07 -20.85
CA TRP A 281 0.67 20.38 -20.20
C TRP A 281 0.62 20.61 -18.70
N PHE A 282 0.83 19.55 -17.92
CA PHE A 282 0.91 19.66 -16.47
C PHE A 282 2.04 18.85 -15.87
N CYS A 283 2.53 19.28 -14.72
CA CYS A 283 3.40 18.50 -13.85
C CYS A 283 2.86 18.55 -12.41
N THR A 284 3.39 17.69 -11.53
CA THR A 284 3.11 17.74 -10.10
C THR A 284 4.41 17.91 -9.35
N VAL A 285 4.49 18.95 -8.52
CA VAL A 285 5.68 19.29 -7.72
C VAL A 285 5.39 19.06 -6.23
N PRO A 286 6.41 18.69 -5.44
CA PRO A 286 6.22 18.18 -4.08
C PRO A 286 5.98 19.28 -3.04
N ASP A 287 6.46 20.51 -3.24
CA ASP A 287 6.36 21.60 -2.26
C ASP A 287 6.42 22.98 -2.94
N ALA A 288 6.31 24.03 -2.12
CA ALA A 288 6.27 25.42 -2.60
C ALA A 288 7.60 25.87 -3.20
N GLN A 289 8.75 25.40 -2.68
CA GLN A 289 10.06 25.76 -3.22
C GLN A 289 10.24 25.21 -4.64
N HIS A 290 9.84 23.96 -4.86
CA HIS A 290 9.85 23.36 -6.20
C HIS A 290 8.84 24.03 -7.13
N LEU A 291 7.67 24.45 -6.62
CA LEU A 291 6.70 25.23 -7.39
C LEU A 291 7.30 26.56 -7.86
N ASP A 292 7.94 27.32 -6.98
CA ASP A 292 8.56 28.60 -7.32
C ASP A 292 9.66 28.43 -8.38
N ALA A 293 10.55 27.45 -8.20
CA ALA A 293 11.60 27.12 -9.17
C ALA A 293 11.01 26.72 -10.55
N GLU A 294 9.90 26.00 -10.55
CA GLU A 294 9.24 25.55 -11.78
C GLU A 294 8.49 26.69 -12.48
N LEU A 295 7.89 27.62 -11.74
CA LEU A 295 7.30 28.85 -12.27
C LEU A 295 8.35 29.75 -12.92
N GLU A 296 9.51 29.91 -12.28
CA GLU A 296 10.65 30.64 -12.87
C GLU A 296 11.14 30.00 -14.17
N TRP A 297 11.24 28.67 -14.20
CA TRP A 297 11.62 27.93 -15.39
C TRP A 297 10.60 28.09 -16.53
N LEU A 298 9.30 27.95 -16.25
CA LEU A 298 8.24 28.16 -17.25
C LEU A 298 8.31 29.58 -17.84
N LYS A 299 8.49 30.58 -16.99
CA LYS A 299 8.63 31.98 -17.42
C LYS A 299 9.83 32.14 -18.37
N ALA A 300 10.98 31.60 -17.99
CA ALA A 300 12.21 31.79 -18.76
C ALA A 300 12.25 30.98 -20.07
N GLN A 301 11.83 29.71 -20.04
CA GLN A 301 12.07 28.74 -21.13
C GLN A 301 10.83 28.48 -21.99
N VAL A 302 9.62 28.65 -21.45
CA VAL A 302 8.37 28.32 -22.16
C VAL A 302 7.65 29.57 -22.66
N TYR A 303 7.45 30.57 -21.80
CA TYR A 303 6.69 31.78 -22.17
C TYR A 303 7.58 32.94 -22.63
N GLY A 304 8.81 33.02 -22.14
CA GLY A 304 9.78 34.06 -22.50
C GLY A 304 9.26 35.46 -22.19
N ARG A 305 9.02 36.26 -23.23
CA ARG A 305 8.50 37.64 -23.10
C ARG A 305 6.96 37.72 -23.10
N ARG A 306 6.26 36.61 -23.34
CA ARG A 306 4.80 36.58 -23.38
C ARG A 306 4.27 36.67 -21.95
N SER A 307 3.37 37.62 -21.69
CA SER A 307 2.59 37.60 -20.45
C SER A 307 1.69 36.37 -20.47
N ALA A 308 1.80 35.54 -19.43
CA ALA A 308 1.03 34.32 -19.31
C ALA A 308 0.37 34.22 -17.94
N ARG A 309 -0.71 33.44 -17.86
CA ARG A 309 -1.31 33.01 -16.62
C ARG A 309 -1.36 31.49 -16.61
N VAL A 310 -0.78 30.91 -15.56
CA VAL A 310 -0.77 29.46 -15.34
C VAL A 310 -1.70 29.12 -14.19
N ASP A 311 -2.31 27.94 -14.27
CA ASP A 311 -3.18 27.44 -13.21
C ASP A 311 -2.37 26.56 -12.25
N ILE A 312 -2.53 26.81 -10.96
CA ILE A 312 -1.90 26.07 -9.86
C ILE A 312 -3.02 25.46 -9.03
N GLU A 313 -3.02 24.16 -8.91
CA GLU A 313 -3.96 23.43 -8.06
C GLU A 313 -3.21 22.87 -6.85
N ALA A 314 -3.54 23.37 -5.64
CA ALA A 314 -3.02 22.87 -4.39
C ALA A 314 -3.78 21.60 -3.98
N LEU A 315 -3.03 20.52 -3.80
CA LEU A 315 -3.52 19.18 -3.53
C LEU A 315 -3.03 18.74 -2.15
N ASP A 316 -3.89 18.84 -1.14
CA ASP A 316 -3.63 18.25 0.18
C ASP A 316 -3.95 16.75 0.19
N SER A 317 -3.73 16.09 1.33
CA SER A 317 -4.02 14.66 1.48
C SER A 317 -5.51 14.31 1.39
N ARG A 318 -6.43 15.28 1.52
CA ARG A 318 -7.88 15.07 1.41
C ARG A 318 -8.37 15.11 -0.03
N VAL A 319 -7.60 15.65 -0.98
CA VAL A 319 -8.00 15.72 -2.40
C VAL A 319 -7.03 15.03 -3.36
N ARG A 320 -5.75 14.88 -3.01
CA ARG A 320 -4.78 14.18 -3.89
C ARG A 320 -5.21 12.74 -4.19
N TYR A 321 -5.01 12.27 -5.41
CA TYR A 321 -5.49 10.95 -5.88
C TYR A 321 -7.01 10.79 -5.97
N SER A 322 -7.81 11.82 -5.65
CA SER A 322 -9.26 11.81 -5.89
C SER A 322 -9.57 12.29 -7.32
N ALA A 323 -10.76 11.98 -7.81
CA ALA A 323 -11.34 12.65 -8.98
C ALA A 323 -11.78 14.10 -8.66
N ARG A 324 -11.88 14.47 -7.38
CA ARG A 324 -12.19 15.83 -6.92
C ARG A 324 -11.00 16.76 -7.10
N SER A 325 -11.28 18.01 -7.45
CA SER A 325 -10.26 19.05 -7.57
C SER A 325 -9.82 19.58 -6.20
N GLY A 326 -8.56 20.01 -6.15
CA GLY A 326 -8.04 20.82 -5.06
C GLY A 326 -8.35 22.31 -5.20
N GLU A 327 -7.67 23.14 -4.42
CA GLU A 327 -7.81 24.59 -4.50
C GLU A 327 -7.06 25.12 -5.74
N VAL A 328 -7.80 25.66 -6.70
CA VAL A 328 -7.24 26.21 -7.94
C VAL A 328 -7.04 27.71 -7.82
N SER A 329 -5.84 28.16 -8.16
CA SER A 329 -5.46 29.57 -8.23
C SER A 329 -4.73 29.86 -9.54
N GLN A 330 -4.70 31.13 -9.95
CA GLN A 330 -3.95 31.58 -11.12
C GLN A 330 -2.75 32.41 -10.73
N ARG A 331 -1.62 32.18 -11.41
CA ARG A 331 -0.39 32.95 -11.22
C ARG A 331 0.05 33.57 -12.55
N GLY A 332 0.37 34.86 -12.52
CA GLY A 332 0.99 35.54 -13.65
C GLY A 332 2.47 35.18 -13.76
N LEU A 333 2.94 34.92 -14.98
CA LEU A 333 4.34 34.73 -15.35
C LEU A 333 4.81 35.93 -16.19
#